data_AF-A0A2U1N9N2-F1
#
_entry.id   AF-A0A2U1N9N2-F1
#
_cell.length_a   1.000
_cell.length_b   1.000
_cell.length_c   1.000
_cell.angle_alpha   90.00
_cell.angle_beta   90.00
_cell.angle_gamma   90.00
#
_symmetry.space_group_name_H-M   'P 1'
#
loop_
_entity.id
_entity.type
_entity.pdbx_description
1 polymer ?
#
loop_
_entity_poly.entity_id
_entity_poly.type
_entity_poly.pdbx_seq_one_letter_code
_entity_poly.pdbx_strand_id
1 'polypeptide(L)'
;MNRLQIRPQINPLQNPLFNQSLETLLLDTLNQDNDSDHDSENEELGFVSKTNLAKEESKLEKEVIKMILSGKSEEALKPNSGQAVSIGEHHICVGFHVEKGSEYRVWEWHGHIMLFDDENGYSPEYIYGNYFERMREGVGADWVE
;
A
#
# COMPACT_ATOMS: atom_id res chain seq x y z
N MET A 1 -15.19 16.33 -40.27
CA MET A 1 -15.74 16.91 -39.03
C MET A 1 -16.67 15.90 -38.40
N ASN A 2 -16.57 15.78 -37.08
CA ASN A 2 -17.52 15.15 -36.13
C ASN A 2 -17.11 13.80 -35.51
N ARG A 3 -17.30 13.77 -34.19
CA ARG A 3 -16.55 13.08 -33.14
C ARG A 3 -17.03 11.66 -32.87
N LEU A 4 -16.12 10.88 -32.27
CA LEU A 4 -16.41 9.76 -31.37
C LEU A 4 -17.38 10.20 -30.25
N GLN A 5 -18.51 9.53 -30.12
CA GLN A 5 -19.36 9.56 -28.92
C GLN A 5 -19.64 8.12 -28.47
N ILE A 6 -18.80 7.62 -27.57
CA ILE A 6 -19.16 6.54 -26.64
C ILE A 6 -19.31 7.21 -25.28
N ARG A 7 -20.55 7.46 -24.84
CA ARG A 7 -20.90 7.62 -23.42
C ARG A 7 -22.33 7.14 -23.21
N PRO A 8 -22.57 6.11 -22.37
CA PRO A 8 -23.84 6.02 -21.66
C PRO A 8 -23.96 7.26 -20.77
N GLN A 9 -25.10 7.94 -20.82
CA GLN A 9 -25.43 8.99 -19.88
C GLN A 9 -25.74 8.34 -18.53
N ILE A 10 -24.78 8.36 -17.61
CA ILE A 10 -25.03 8.04 -16.22
C ILE A 10 -25.49 9.35 -15.57
N ASN A 11 -26.81 9.50 -15.39
CA ASN A 11 -27.40 10.55 -14.58
C ASN A 11 -26.91 10.37 -13.12
N PRO A 12 -26.25 11.36 -12.49
CA PRO A 12 -25.70 11.22 -11.15
C PRO A 12 -26.73 11.46 -10.04
N LEU A 13 -28.03 11.30 -10.32
CA LEU A 13 -29.10 11.65 -9.37
C LEU A 13 -29.99 10.48 -8.93
N GLN A 14 -29.59 9.22 -9.16
CA GLN A 14 -30.40 8.06 -8.75
C GLN A 14 -29.64 6.90 -8.11
N ASN A 15 -28.35 7.04 -7.77
CA ASN A 15 -27.67 6.04 -6.94
C ASN A 15 -27.61 6.53 -5.49
N PRO A 16 -28.38 5.95 -4.55
CA PRO A 16 -28.23 6.22 -3.12
C PRO A 16 -26.94 5.62 -2.54
N LEU A 17 -26.13 4.94 -3.35
CA LEU A 17 -24.95 4.20 -2.91
C LEU A 17 -23.65 5.03 -2.81
N PHE A 18 -23.63 6.27 -3.30
CA PHE A 18 -22.35 7.00 -3.50
C PHE A 18 -22.06 8.12 -2.50
N ASN A 19 -22.86 8.27 -1.44
CA ASN A 19 -22.64 9.30 -0.42
C ASN A 19 -22.31 8.73 0.98
N GLN A 20 -21.98 7.45 1.08
CA GLN A 20 -21.53 6.88 2.34
C GLN A 20 -20.05 7.19 2.53
N SER A 21 -19.75 7.97 3.57
CA SER A 21 -18.39 8.18 4.06
C SER A 21 -17.81 6.82 4.50
N LEU A 22 -16.52 6.58 4.30
CA LEU A 22 -15.87 5.33 4.74
C LEU A 22 -16.08 5.06 6.24
N GLU A 23 -16.22 6.15 7.01
CA GLU A 23 -16.59 6.16 8.42
C GLU A 23 -17.96 5.52 8.69
N THR A 24 -18.96 5.78 7.83
CA THR A 24 -20.32 5.23 7.96
C THR A 24 -20.42 3.77 7.58
N LEU A 25 -19.63 3.28 6.60
CA LEU A 25 -19.58 1.85 6.28
C LEU A 25 -18.94 1.03 7.41
N LEU A 26 -17.92 1.60 8.06
CA LEU A 26 -17.34 1.00 9.27
C LEU A 26 -18.33 0.99 10.43
N LEU A 27 -19.11 2.06 10.61
CA LEU A 27 -20.09 2.16 11.70
C LEU A 27 -21.36 1.32 11.48
N ASP A 28 -21.84 1.19 10.24
CA ASP A 28 -22.99 0.34 9.90
C ASP A 28 -22.66 -1.15 10.09
N THR A 29 -21.42 -1.56 9.82
CA THR A 29 -20.95 -2.93 10.07
C THR A 29 -20.96 -3.27 11.57
N LEU A 30 -20.65 -2.31 12.44
CA LEU A 30 -20.68 -2.50 13.91
C LEU A 30 -22.09 -2.42 14.51
N ASN A 31 -23.05 -1.80 13.81
CA ASN A 31 -24.43 -1.64 14.29
C ASN A 31 -25.37 -2.75 13.79
N GLN A 32 -24.91 -3.64 12.90
CA GLN A 32 -25.69 -4.75 12.36
C GLN A 32 -25.67 -6.01 13.27
N ASP A 33 -25.21 -5.87 14.52
CA ASP A 33 -25.16 -6.94 15.53
C ASP A 33 -26.30 -6.84 16.56
N ASN A 34 -27.56 -6.79 16.10
CA ASN A 34 -28.68 -7.15 16.98
C ASN A 34 -29.73 -7.93 16.18
N ASP A 35 -29.89 -9.19 16.58
CA ASP A 35 -30.85 -10.20 16.12
C ASP A 35 -30.50 -10.94 14.82
N SER A 36 -29.43 -11.74 14.88
CA SER A 36 -29.42 -13.07 14.23
C SER A 36 -28.44 -13.99 14.93
N ASP A 37 -28.97 -14.92 15.73
CA ASP A 37 -28.25 -16.06 16.31
C ASP A 37 -27.67 -16.95 15.20
N HIS A 38 -26.51 -16.59 14.66
CA HIS A 38 -25.74 -17.49 13.82
C HIS A 38 -24.27 -17.44 14.23
N ASP A 39 -23.79 -18.57 14.76
CA ASP A 39 -22.38 -18.90 15.00
C ASP A 39 -21.50 -18.35 13.86
N SER A 40 -20.72 -17.32 14.15
CA SER A 40 -19.68 -16.79 13.26
C SER A 40 -18.51 -16.25 14.09
N GLU A 41 -17.89 -17.13 14.89
CA GLU A 41 -16.61 -16.89 15.57
C GLU A 41 -15.45 -16.55 14.57
N ASN A 42 -15.70 -16.72 13.27
CA ASN A 42 -14.74 -16.51 12.19
C ASN A 42 -14.63 -15.04 11.72
N GLU A 43 -15.65 -14.21 11.96
CA GLU A 43 -15.66 -12.82 11.48
C GLU A 43 -14.84 -11.88 12.37
N GLU A 44 -14.82 -12.13 13.69
CA GLU A 44 -14.00 -11.39 14.64
C GLU A 44 -12.49 -11.63 14.40
N LEU A 45 -12.10 -12.89 14.16
CA LEU A 45 -10.73 -13.26 13.77
C LEU A 45 -10.31 -12.60 12.46
N GLY A 46 -11.20 -12.58 11.45
CA GLY A 46 -10.94 -11.92 10.17
C GLY A 46 -10.75 -10.39 10.30
N PHE A 47 -11.49 -9.73 11.19
CA PHE A 47 -11.31 -8.31 11.47
C PHE A 47 -9.99 -8.03 12.20
N VAL A 48 -9.66 -8.79 13.25
CA VAL A 48 -8.40 -8.66 13.99
C VAL A 48 -7.19 -8.86 13.06
N SER A 49 -7.22 -9.90 12.21
CA SER A 49 -6.16 -10.17 11.23
C SER A 49 -5.98 -9.04 10.22
N LYS A 50 -7.06 -8.44 9.71
CA LYS A 50 -7.00 -7.25 8.85
C LYS A 50 -6.37 -6.05 9.57
N THR A 51 -6.68 -5.82 10.85
CA THR A 51 -6.04 -4.74 11.61
C THR A 51 -4.56 -5.01 11.90
N ASN A 52 -4.16 -6.27 12.05
CA ASN A 52 -2.78 -6.65 12.27
C ASN A 52 -1.94 -6.51 10.99
N LEU A 53 -2.50 -6.89 9.84
CA LEU A 53 -1.88 -6.63 8.54
C LEU A 53 -1.58 -5.14 8.35
N ALA A 54 -2.57 -4.28 8.53
CA ALA A 54 -2.39 -2.83 8.37
C ALA A 54 -1.31 -2.26 9.32
N LYS A 55 -1.18 -2.81 10.53
CA LYS A 55 -0.12 -2.42 11.47
C LYS A 55 1.26 -2.85 10.99
N GLU A 56 1.41 -4.08 10.53
CA GLU A 56 2.68 -4.59 10.00
C GLU A 56 3.06 -3.89 8.68
N GLU A 57 2.09 -3.64 7.80
CA GLU A 57 2.29 -2.82 6.59
C GLU A 57 2.82 -1.43 6.92
N SER A 58 2.19 -0.74 7.88
CA SER A 58 2.63 0.60 8.30
C SER A 58 4.04 0.58 8.91
N LYS A 59 4.41 -0.48 9.64
CA LYS A 59 5.77 -0.63 10.20
C LYS A 59 6.79 -0.84 9.09
N LEU A 60 6.49 -1.72 8.15
CA LEU A 60 7.35 -1.99 7.00
C LEU A 60 7.56 -0.73 6.15
N GLU A 61 6.48 -0.02 5.81
CA GLU A 61 6.54 1.22 5.05
C GLU A 61 7.45 2.25 5.74
N LYS A 62 7.27 2.46 7.06
CA LYS A 62 8.11 3.39 7.82
C LYS A 62 9.59 3.02 7.79
N GLU A 63 9.93 1.74 7.92
CA GLU A 63 11.34 1.31 7.85
C GLU A 63 11.91 1.41 6.43
N VAL A 64 11.14 1.09 5.40
CA VAL A 64 11.54 1.27 3.98
C VAL A 64 11.83 2.75 3.71
N ILE A 65 10.91 3.65 4.06
CA ILE A 65 11.07 5.10 3.87
C ILE A 65 12.29 5.61 4.64
N LYS A 66 12.46 5.17 5.88
CA LYS A 66 13.62 5.54 6.71
C LYS A 66 14.94 5.08 6.07
N MET A 67 14.98 3.88 5.48
CA MET A 67 16.16 3.40 4.73
C MET A 67 16.41 4.23 3.48
N ILE A 68 15.37 4.61 2.73
CA ILE A 68 15.48 5.52 1.57
C ILE A 68 16.09 6.86 2.01
N LEU A 69 15.51 7.50 3.01
CA LEU A 69 15.95 8.82 3.49
C LEU A 69 17.34 8.79 4.17
N SER A 70 17.78 7.62 4.64
CA SER A 70 19.12 7.46 5.25
C SER A 70 20.27 7.58 4.23
N GLY A 71 19.97 7.54 2.93
CA GLY A 71 20.98 7.59 1.87
C GLY A 71 21.78 6.30 1.67
N LYS A 72 21.45 5.21 2.38
CA LYS A 72 22.06 3.87 2.24
C LYS A 72 21.13 2.87 1.55
N SER A 73 20.23 3.36 0.71
CA SER A 73 19.20 2.53 0.06
C SER A 73 19.77 1.51 -0.92
N GLU A 74 20.90 1.79 -1.58
CA GLU A 74 21.53 0.84 -2.50
C GLU A 74 21.99 -0.45 -1.81
N GLU A 75 22.69 -0.33 -0.67
CA GLU A 75 23.18 -1.47 0.09
C GLU A 75 22.05 -2.19 0.85
N ALA A 76 21.12 -1.41 1.43
CA ALA A 76 20.06 -1.95 2.29
C ALA A 76 18.90 -2.56 1.51
N LEU A 77 18.42 -1.90 0.46
CA LEU A 77 17.20 -2.29 -0.28
C LEU A 77 17.49 -2.95 -1.62
N LYS A 78 18.74 -2.88 -2.12
CA LYS A 78 19.17 -3.43 -3.41
C LYS A 78 18.15 -3.16 -4.54
N PRO A 79 17.75 -1.90 -4.76
CA PRO A 79 16.67 -1.59 -5.68
C PRO A 79 17.00 -2.04 -7.11
N ASN A 80 15.98 -2.47 -7.86
CA ASN A 80 16.08 -2.92 -9.25
C ASN A 80 16.99 -4.15 -9.46
N SER A 81 17.45 -4.82 -8.39
CA SER A 81 18.25 -6.04 -8.48
C SER A 81 17.44 -7.30 -8.80
N GLY A 82 16.11 -7.22 -8.65
CA GLY A 82 15.21 -8.37 -8.70
C GLY A 82 15.36 -9.33 -7.52
N GLN A 83 16.20 -9.01 -6.53
CA GLN A 83 16.36 -9.80 -5.32
C GLN A 83 15.42 -9.30 -4.22
N ALA A 84 14.81 -10.24 -3.50
CA ALA A 84 14.08 -9.92 -2.29
C ALA A 84 15.06 -9.59 -1.16
N VAL A 85 14.75 -8.54 -0.40
CA VAL A 85 15.42 -8.17 0.85
C VAL A 85 14.50 -8.46 2.02
N SER A 86 15.08 -8.88 3.14
CA SER A 86 14.36 -9.10 4.39
C SER A 86 14.38 -7.84 5.23
N ILE A 87 13.20 -7.32 5.58
CA ILE A 87 13.03 -6.17 6.48
C ILE A 87 12.20 -6.66 7.66
N GLY A 88 12.85 -6.86 8.81
CA GLY A 88 12.23 -7.58 9.92
C GLY A 88 11.90 -9.01 9.51
N GLU A 89 10.62 -9.38 9.60
CA GLU A 89 10.11 -10.70 9.21
C GLU A 89 9.48 -10.70 7.79
N HIS A 90 9.55 -9.57 7.09
CA HIS A 90 8.91 -9.38 5.78
C HIS A 90 9.93 -9.50 4.65
N HIS A 91 9.48 -9.95 3.49
CA HIS A 91 10.33 -10.17 2.32
C HIS A 91 9.79 -9.36 1.15
N ILE A 92 10.56 -8.38 0.67
CA ILE A 92 10.13 -7.49 -0.41
C ILE A 92 11.20 -7.33 -1.48
N CYS A 93 10.77 -7.15 -2.72
CA CYS A 93 11.59 -6.60 -3.79
C CYS A 93 11.33 -5.10 -3.86
N VAL A 94 12.39 -4.31 -4.02
CA VAL A 94 12.29 -2.86 -4.16
C VAL A 94 12.77 -2.45 -5.55
N GLY A 95 12.08 -1.49 -6.14
CA GLY A 95 12.46 -0.80 -7.36
C GLY A 95 12.40 0.70 -7.16
N PHE A 96 13.12 1.43 -8.02
CA PHE A 96 12.87 2.86 -8.18
C PHE A 96 13.03 3.26 -9.64
N HIS A 97 12.30 4.31 -10.04
CA HIS A 97 12.50 4.97 -11.31
C HIS A 97 12.45 6.48 -11.15
N VAL A 98 13.11 7.17 -12.09
CA VAL A 98 13.10 8.63 -12.19
C VAL A 98 12.52 8.98 -13.54
N GLU A 99 11.42 9.72 -13.54
CA GLU A 99 10.82 10.21 -14.79
C GLU A 99 11.60 11.43 -15.28
N LYS A 100 11.87 11.49 -16.60
CA LYS A 100 12.64 12.60 -17.19
C LYS A 100 11.91 13.92 -16.99
N GLY A 101 12.57 14.88 -16.34
CA GLY A 101 12.00 16.19 -16.03
C GLY A 101 11.15 16.21 -14.75
N SER A 102 11.08 15.11 -14.01
CA SER A 102 10.48 15.08 -12.67
C SER A 102 11.53 15.36 -11.60
N GLU A 103 11.15 16.16 -10.61
CA GLU A 103 11.92 16.37 -9.37
C GLU A 103 11.77 15.20 -8.39
N TYR A 104 11.06 14.15 -8.77
CA TYR A 104 10.75 13.01 -7.92
C TYR A 104 11.39 11.72 -8.40
N ARG A 105 11.90 10.96 -7.44
CA ARG A 105 12.20 9.54 -7.59
C ARG A 105 11.05 8.75 -6.99
N VAL A 106 10.45 7.88 -7.79
CA VAL A 106 9.38 7.00 -7.32
C VAL A 106 10.02 5.69 -6.89
N TRP A 107 9.79 5.32 -5.63
CA TRP A 107 10.14 4.03 -5.07
C TRP A 107 8.91 3.16 -5.04
N GLU A 108 9.06 1.90 -5.39
CA GLU A 108 7.99 0.91 -5.42
C GLU A 108 8.51 -0.37 -4.77
N TRP A 109 7.66 -1.06 -4.03
CA TRP A 109 8.01 -2.37 -3.48
C TRP A 109 6.81 -3.29 -3.47
N HIS A 110 7.12 -4.58 -3.57
CA HIS A 110 6.13 -5.63 -3.52
C HIS A 110 6.74 -6.86 -2.86
N GLY A 111 5.91 -7.69 -2.23
CA GLY A 111 6.38 -8.90 -1.58
C GLY A 111 5.38 -9.43 -0.59
N HIS A 112 5.87 -10.05 0.47
CA HIS A 112 5.03 -10.66 1.48
C HIS A 112 5.37 -10.19 2.90
N ILE A 113 4.32 -9.92 3.66
CA ILE A 113 4.36 -9.78 5.11
C ILE A 113 4.00 -11.13 5.71
N MET A 114 4.85 -11.63 6.60
CA MET A 114 4.51 -12.79 7.42
C MET A 114 3.67 -12.33 8.59
N LEU A 115 2.41 -12.79 8.66
CA LEU A 115 1.55 -12.62 9.82
C LEU A 115 1.61 -13.91 10.65
N PHE A 116 1.58 -13.76 11.97
CA PHE A 116 1.49 -14.89 12.89
C PHE A 116 0.10 -14.93 13.51
N ASP A 117 -0.53 -16.11 13.44
CA ASP A 117 -1.73 -16.45 14.18
C ASP A 117 -1.49 -17.72 15.02
N ASP A 118 -2.24 -17.87 16.12
CA ASP A 118 -2.04 -18.98 17.06
C ASP A 118 -2.56 -20.33 16.52
N GLU A 119 -3.39 -20.32 15.47
CA GLU A 119 -4.11 -21.50 14.95
C GLU A 119 -3.45 -22.11 13.70
N ASN A 120 -3.06 -21.27 12.75
CA ASN A 120 -2.46 -21.62 11.46
C ASN A 120 -0.95 -21.29 11.39
N GLY A 121 -0.42 -20.53 12.34
CA GLY A 121 0.99 -20.16 12.42
C GLY A 121 1.34 -18.98 11.51
N TYR A 122 2.46 -19.08 10.79
CA TYR A 122 2.91 -18.01 9.91
C TYR A 122 2.25 -18.09 8.52
N SER A 123 1.46 -17.08 8.17
CA SER A 123 0.83 -16.92 6.86
C SER A 123 1.43 -15.75 6.07
N PRO A 124 1.77 -15.95 4.78
CA PRO A 124 2.29 -14.87 3.95
C PRO A 124 1.14 -14.07 3.31
N GLU A 125 1.11 -12.77 3.56
CA GLU A 125 0.17 -11.84 2.91
C GLU A 125 0.89 -10.99 1.87
N TYR A 126 0.37 -10.93 0.65
CA TYR A 126 0.97 -10.13 -0.42
C TYR A 126 0.67 -8.64 -0.24
N ILE A 127 1.70 -7.82 -0.42
CA ILE A 127 1.61 -6.37 -0.26
C ILE A 127 2.24 -5.63 -1.45
N TYR A 128 1.76 -4.41 -1.66
CA TYR A 128 2.34 -3.45 -2.59
C TYR A 128 2.40 -2.07 -1.93
N GLY A 129 3.49 -1.34 -2.13
CA GLY A 129 3.62 0.03 -1.63
C GLY A 129 4.51 0.88 -2.52
N ASN A 130 4.40 2.18 -2.33
CA ASN A 130 5.18 3.15 -3.08
C ASN A 130 5.50 4.39 -2.24
N TYR A 131 6.59 5.08 -2.58
CA TYR A 131 7.02 6.31 -1.93
C TYR A 131 7.61 7.30 -2.94
N PHE A 132 7.20 8.56 -2.84
CA PHE A 132 7.72 9.65 -3.68
C PHE A 132 8.82 10.40 -2.93
N GLU A 133 10.07 10.14 -3.30
CA GLU A 133 11.22 10.87 -2.79
C GLU A 133 11.45 12.13 -3.62
N ARG A 134 11.36 13.32 -3.01
CA ARG A 134 11.73 14.56 -3.70
C ARG A 134 13.25 14.67 -3.77
N MET A 135 13.79 14.62 -4.97
CA MET A 135 15.21 14.86 -5.21
C MET A 135 15.48 16.36 -5.09
N ARG A 136 16.49 16.73 -4.29
CA ARG A 136 16.90 18.14 -4.18
C ARG A 136 17.55 18.54 -5.51
N GLU A 137 16.99 19.51 -6.23
CA GLU A 137 17.69 20.20 -7.31
C GLU A 137 19.03 20.71 -6.76
N GLY A 138 20.15 20.18 -7.25
CA GLY A 138 21.48 20.64 -6.83
C GLY A 138 22.63 19.62 -6.79
N VAL A 139 22.45 18.36 -7.18
CA VAL A 139 23.58 17.43 -7.38
C VAL A 139 23.54 16.87 -8.80
N GLY A 140 23.73 17.74 -9.78
CA GLY A 140 23.69 17.37 -11.20
C GLY A 140 23.92 18.51 -12.19
N ALA A 141 24.35 19.68 -11.71
CA ALA A 141 24.69 20.81 -12.55
C ALA A 141 25.92 21.53 -12.00
N ASP A 142 27.05 20.82 -11.92
CA ASP A 142 28.37 21.47 -11.92
C ASP A 142 29.16 20.97 -13.12
N TRP A 143 29.01 21.76 -14.18
CA TRP A 143 29.97 22.13 -15.24
C TRP A 143 31.08 21.15 -15.61
N VAL A 144 30.97 20.64 -16.85
CA VAL A 144 32.12 20.35 -17.71
C VAL A 144 32.76 21.68 -18.09
N GLU A 145 34.04 21.87 -17.76
CA GLU A 145 34.98 22.70 -18.50
C GLU A 145 36.27 21.92 -18.75
#